data_AF-A0A7V4YSG0-F1
#
_entry.id   AF-A0A7V4YSG0-F1
#
_cell.length_a   1.000
_cell.length_b   1.000
_cell.length_c   1.000
_cell.angle_alpha   90.00
_cell.angle_beta   90.00
_cell.angle_gamma   90.00
#
_symmetry.space_group_name_H-M   'P 1'
#
loop_
_entity.id
_entity.type
_entity.pdbx_description
1 polymer ?
#
loop_
_entity_poly.entity_id
_entity_poly.type
_entity_poly.pdbx_seq_one_letter_code
_entity_poly.pdbx_strand_id
1 'polypeptide(L)'
;LISIGNQRKKPSTIDAVLVQMDIGKLESGNYSLTVELRNATNDLLASRSLTFQRSNPFLNIAETELTDEVMNRQFVQRLSEDTLRYGLRAISALAVGEESEMLKNILKGADLKSMRFYLFRHFMREDPNNPELAYAKFMEVASAVDDKFRSGFRYGFETDRGRTFLRFGRPDDLIHVEDDPGAPPYEIWVYYNFPKTRQKNVKFLFYNPSLAGEDYILLHATARGEINNPRWERVLYSRNPTEYVDGDNYNDAVGTQRNVGRNARAYFEDF
;
A
#
# COMPACT_ATOMS: atom_id res chain seq x y z
N LEU A 1 31.89 3.84 -9.58
CA LEU A 1 32.37 2.48 -9.24
C LEU A 1 31.58 2.05 -8.00
N ILE A 2 30.71 1.05 -8.12
CA ILE A 2 29.99 0.49 -6.97
C ILE A 2 30.78 -0.71 -6.49
N SER A 3 31.18 -0.73 -5.23
CA SER A 3 31.88 -1.85 -4.61
C SER A 3 31.04 -2.35 -3.44
N ILE A 4 30.83 -3.66 -3.40
CA ILE A 4 30.37 -4.33 -2.18
C ILE A 4 31.62 -4.70 -1.41
N GLY A 5 31.56 -4.55 -0.08
CA GLY A 5 32.68 -4.80 0.81
C GLY A 5 33.30 -6.20 0.68
N ASN A 6 34.45 -6.38 1.32
CA ASN A 6 35.27 -7.58 1.18
C ASN A 6 34.74 -8.71 2.08
N GLN A 7 34.69 -9.94 1.55
CA GLN A 7 34.43 -11.14 2.36
C GLN A 7 35.75 -11.89 2.63
N ARG A 8 36.16 -11.98 3.89
CA ARG A 8 37.30 -12.81 4.28
C ARG A 8 36.87 -14.27 4.39
N LYS A 9 37.62 -15.17 3.75
CA LYS A 9 37.39 -16.62 3.77
C LYS A 9 38.66 -17.34 4.23
N LYS A 10 38.50 -18.52 4.83
CA LYS A 10 39.65 -19.41 5.12
C LYS A 10 40.11 -20.04 3.81
N PRO A 11 41.42 -20.26 3.61
CA PRO A 11 41.92 -20.92 2.40
C PRO A 11 41.32 -22.32 2.25
N SER A 12 40.71 -22.60 1.10
CA SER A 12 40.20 -23.92 0.70
C SER A 12 40.43 -24.13 -0.79
N THR A 13 40.41 -25.38 -1.24
CA THR A 13 40.57 -25.72 -2.67
C THR A 13 39.38 -25.28 -3.52
N ILE A 14 38.18 -25.26 -2.92
CA ILE A 14 36.93 -24.78 -3.52
C ILE A 14 36.18 -23.99 -2.45
N ASP A 15 35.65 -22.83 -2.82
CA ASP A 15 34.73 -22.04 -1.99
C ASP A 15 33.65 -21.42 -2.89
N ALA A 16 32.46 -21.22 -2.32
CA ALA A 16 31.35 -20.54 -2.98
C ALA A 16 31.14 -19.16 -2.37
N VAL A 17 30.90 -18.18 -3.24
CA VAL A 17 30.63 -16.80 -2.86
C VAL A 17 29.28 -16.42 -3.44
N LEU A 18 28.31 -16.15 -2.55
CA LEU A 18 27.00 -15.61 -2.90
C LEU A 18 26.96 -14.17 -2.41
N VAL A 19 26.85 -13.23 -3.34
CA VAL A 19 26.81 -11.79 -3.04
C VAL A 19 25.60 -11.20 -3.74
N GLN A 20 24.81 -10.42 -2.99
CA GLN A 20 23.68 -9.68 -3.51
C GLN A 20 24.09 -8.20 -3.70
N MET A 21 23.88 -7.66 -4.90
CA MET A 21 24.15 -6.27 -5.24
C MET A 21 22.87 -5.59 -5.70
N ASP A 22 22.49 -4.50 -5.04
CA ASP A 22 21.43 -3.64 -5.54
C ASP A 22 21.98 -2.79 -6.69
N ILE A 23 21.49 -3.05 -7.90
CA ILE A 23 21.78 -2.29 -9.13
C ILE A 23 20.55 -1.52 -9.62
N GLY A 24 19.53 -1.38 -8.78
CA GLY A 24 18.27 -0.71 -9.10
C GLY A 24 18.47 0.73 -9.58
N LYS A 25 19.49 1.43 -9.04
CA LYS A 25 19.82 2.83 -9.34
C LYS A 25 20.96 3.01 -10.35
N LEU A 26 21.41 1.95 -11.03
CA LEU A 26 22.38 2.11 -12.12
C LEU A 26 21.69 2.70 -13.34
N GLU A 27 22.28 3.73 -13.95
CA GLU A 27 21.77 4.31 -15.19
C GLU A 27 21.82 3.31 -16.34
N SER A 28 21.08 3.60 -17.41
CA SER A 28 21.15 2.79 -18.63
C SER A 28 22.58 2.80 -19.19
N GLY A 29 23.14 1.64 -19.46
CA GLY A 29 24.51 1.53 -19.95
C GLY A 29 25.08 0.12 -19.92
N ASN A 30 26.33 0.01 -20.38
CA ASN A 30 27.09 -1.22 -20.34
C ASN A 30 28.01 -1.22 -19.12
N TYR A 31 27.96 -2.30 -18.35
CA TYR A 31 28.68 -2.45 -17.10
C TYR A 31 29.52 -3.72 -17.11
N SER A 32 30.50 -3.76 -16.21
CA SER A 32 31.21 -4.99 -15.87
C SER A 32 31.16 -5.22 -14.37
N LEU A 33 30.78 -6.44 -13.97
CA LEU A 33 30.91 -6.93 -12.61
C LEU A 33 32.26 -7.64 -12.50
N THR A 34 33.15 -7.14 -11.65
CA THR A 34 34.45 -7.75 -11.40
C THR A 34 34.52 -8.33 -10.00
N VAL A 35 34.94 -9.59 -9.91
CA VAL A 35 35.23 -10.28 -8.65
C VAL A 35 36.73 -10.49 -8.57
N GLU A 36 37.32 -10.03 -7.48
CA GLU A 36 38.76 -10.12 -7.22
C GLU A 36 39.02 -11.03 -6.02
N LEU A 37 39.92 -12.00 -6.19
CA LEU A 37 40.50 -12.78 -5.12
C LEU A 37 41.82 -12.12 -4.71
N ARG A 38 41.91 -11.67 -3.47
CA ARG A 38 43.11 -11.05 -2.92
C ARG A 38 43.63 -11.81 -1.71
N ASN A 39 44.95 -11.78 -1.50
CA ASN A 39 45.57 -12.40 -0.31
C ASN A 39 45.48 -11.48 0.92
N ALA A 40 46.06 -11.92 2.04
CA ALA A 40 46.03 -11.16 3.31
C ALA A 40 46.83 -9.83 3.25
N THR A 41 47.81 -9.71 2.36
CA THR A 41 48.57 -8.49 2.08
C THR A 41 47.91 -7.59 1.02
N ASN A 42 46.70 -7.95 0.58
CA ASN A 42 45.89 -7.26 -0.43
C ASN A 42 46.41 -7.37 -1.88
N ASP A 43 47.31 -8.30 -2.16
CA ASP A 43 47.77 -8.60 -3.51
C ASP A 43 46.68 -9.37 -4.27
N LEU A 44 46.47 -8.99 -5.54
CA LEU A 44 45.52 -9.65 -6.43
C LEU A 44 46.05 -11.02 -6.87
N LEU A 45 45.36 -12.09 -6.46
CA LEU A 45 45.67 -13.47 -6.84
C LEU A 45 44.97 -13.87 -8.15
N ALA A 46 43.71 -13.45 -8.32
CA ALA A 46 42.92 -13.71 -9.52
C ALA A 46 41.78 -12.70 -9.65
N SER A 47 41.29 -12.48 -10.87
CA SER A 47 40.00 -11.80 -11.08
C SER A 47 39.19 -12.44 -12.19
N ARG A 48 37.87 -12.23 -12.13
CA ARG A 48 36.94 -12.53 -13.20
C ARG A 48 36.01 -11.35 -13.39
N SER A 49 35.72 -11.04 -14.65
CA SER A 49 34.77 -9.98 -15.01
C SER A 49 33.67 -10.54 -15.89
N LEU A 50 32.43 -10.13 -15.62
CA LEU A 50 31.24 -10.40 -16.42
C LEU A 50 30.68 -9.08 -16.92
N THR A 51 30.45 -8.96 -18.22
CA THR A 51 29.77 -7.79 -18.79
C THR A 51 28.26 -7.98 -18.76
N PHE A 52 27.53 -6.91 -18.53
CA PHE A 52 26.06 -6.89 -18.62
C PHE A 52 25.58 -5.51 -19.05
N GLN A 53 24.39 -5.47 -19.63
CA GLN A 53 23.71 -4.21 -19.94
C GLN A 53 22.64 -3.94 -18.90
N ARG A 54 22.60 -2.70 -18.39
CA ARG A 54 21.49 -2.20 -17.60
C ARG A 54 20.62 -1.32 -18.49
N SER A 55 19.32 -1.58 -18.48
CA SER A 55 18.31 -0.67 -19.02
C SER A 55 17.57 -0.05 -17.84
N ASN A 56 17.50 1.27 -17.77
CA ASN A 56 16.79 2.05 -16.76
C ASN A 56 16.34 3.37 -17.41
N PRO A 57 15.43 3.29 -18.39
CA PRO A 57 15.15 4.40 -19.31
C PRO A 57 14.63 5.66 -18.61
N PHE A 58 13.90 5.52 -17.50
CA PHE A 58 13.25 6.65 -16.83
C PHE A 58 13.89 7.04 -15.49
N LEU A 59 15.03 6.46 -15.10
CA LEU A 59 15.61 6.67 -13.76
C LEU A 59 15.93 8.15 -13.47
N ASN A 60 16.42 8.89 -14.47
CA ASN A 60 16.84 10.29 -14.35
C ASN A 60 16.07 11.22 -15.30
N ILE A 61 14.97 10.77 -15.88
CA ILE A 61 14.18 11.60 -16.78
C ILE A 61 13.49 12.69 -15.97
N ALA A 62 13.76 13.96 -16.30
CA ALA A 62 13.04 15.07 -15.71
C ALA A 62 11.60 15.08 -16.23
N GLU A 63 10.63 15.52 -15.41
CA GLU A 63 9.24 15.58 -15.87
C GLU A 63 9.03 16.49 -17.09
N THR A 64 9.89 17.48 -17.27
CA THR A 64 9.93 18.37 -18.44
C THR A 64 10.37 17.67 -19.72
N GLU A 65 11.05 16.52 -19.62
CA GLU A 65 11.53 15.72 -20.74
C GLU A 65 10.50 14.67 -21.20
N LEU A 66 9.38 14.52 -20.49
CA LEU A 66 8.24 13.73 -20.94
C LEU A 66 7.49 14.50 -22.04
N THR A 67 8.03 14.45 -23.24
CA THR A 67 7.39 15.03 -24.43
C THR A 67 6.22 14.19 -24.92
N ASP A 68 5.38 14.77 -25.78
CA ASP A 68 4.29 14.05 -26.43
C ASP A 68 4.79 12.85 -27.26
N GLU A 69 5.97 12.98 -27.88
CA GLU A 69 6.60 11.89 -28.65
C GLU A 69 6.99 10.70 -27.77
N VAL A 70 7.58 10.97 -26.60
CA VAL A 70 7.88 9.92 -25.61
C VAL A 70 6.58 9.28 -25.15
N MET A 71 5.57 10.11 -24.87
CA MET A 71 4.29 9.64 -24.35
C MET A 71 3.53 8.76 -25.36
N ASN A 72 3.63 9.06 -26.66
CA ASN A 72 2.98 8.29 -27.73
C ASN A 72 3.44 6.83 -27.83
N ARG A 73 4.59 6.49 -27.24
CA ARG A 73 5.17 5.14 -27.25
C ARG A 73 4.88 4.32 -25.99
N GLN A 74 4.23 4.91 -24.99
CA GLN A 74 4.01 4.23 -23.71
C GLN A 74 2.68 3.48 -23.66
N PHE A 75 2.60 2.50 -22.76
CA PHE A 75 1.42 1.67 -22.54
C PHE A 75 0.15 2.47 -22.25
N VAL A 76 0.28 3.66 -21.64
CA VAL A 76 -0.90 4.46 -21.31
C VAL A 76 -1.68 4.89 -22.53
N GLN A 77 -1.09 4.95 -23.73
CA GLN A 77 -1.78 5.37 -24.98
C GLN A 77 -2.81 4.37 -25.49
N ARG A 78 -2.58 3.09 -25.23
CA ARG A 78 -3.47 1.99 -25.65
C ARG A 78 -4.64 1.76 -24.68
N LEU A 79 -4.71 2.52 -23.59
CA LEU A 79 -5.80 2.45 -22.62
C LEU A 79 -7.02 3.28 -23.08
N SER A 80 -8.22 2.73 -22.87
CA SER A 80 -9.48 3.47 -23.05
C SER A 80 -9.66 4.52 -21.96
N GLU A 81 -10.56 5.49 -22.18
CA GLU A 81 -10.92 6.48 -21.15
C GLU A 81 -11.40 5.80 -19.86
N ASP A 82 -12.28 4.81 -19.95
CA ASP A 82 -12.78 4.08 -18.78
C ASP A 82 -11.64 3.40 -18.01
N THR A 83 -10.68 2.80 -18.72
CA THR A 83 -9.51 2.15 -18.09
C THR A 83 -8.61 3.17 -17.40
N LEU A 84 -8.39 4.33 -18.02
CA LEU A 84 -7.63 5.43 -17.42
C LEU A 84 -8.32 5.95 -16.15
N ARG A 85 -9.63 6.22 -16.23
CA ARG A 85 -10.43 6.69 -15.09
C ARG A 85 -10.44 5.67 -13.95
N TYR A 86 -10.60 4.38 -14.26
CA TYR A 86 -10.56 3.30 -13.29
C TYR A 86 -9.21 3.24 -12.57
N GLY A 87 -8.11 3.24 -13.32
CA GLY A 87 -6.75 3.25 -12.74
C GLY A 87 -6.46 4.50 -11.90
N LEU A 88 -6.89 5.68 -12.34
CA LEU A 88 -6.72 6.93 -11.59
C LEU A 88 -7.60 6.99 -10.33
N ARG A 89 -8.80 6.40 -10.35
CA ARG A 89 -9.63 6.24 -9.14
C ARG A 89 -8.98 5.27 -8.15
N ALA A 90 -8.38 4.18 -8.63
CA ALA A 90 -7.61 3.27 -7.78
C ALA A 90 -6.38 3.97 -7.16
N ILE A 91 -5.63 4.78 -7.92
CA ILE A 91 -4.53 5.58 -7.37
C ILE A 91 -5.04 6.62 -6.36
N SER A 92 -6.19 7.23 -6.61
CA SER A 92 -6.82 8.18 -5.68
C SER A 92 -7.06 7.58 -4.29
N ALA A 93 -7.27 6.27 -4.18
CA ALA A 93 -7.38 5.59 -2.89
C ALA A 93 -6.09 5.70 -2.05
N LEU A 94 -4.93 5.81 -2.70
CA LEU A 94 -3.62 5.95 -2.07
C LEU A 94 -3.22 7.41 -1.81
N ALA A 95 -3.79 8.36 -2.56
CA ALA A 95 -3.39 9.76 -2.56
C ALA A 95 -3.76 10.50 -1.25
N VAL A 96 -2.93 11.47 -0.87
CA VAL A 96 -3.11 12.31 0.33
C VAL A 96 -2.69 13.76 -0.02
N GLY A 97 -3.33 14.76 0.60
CA GLY A 97 -2.94 16.16 0.42
C GLY A 97 -3.12 16.67 -1.02
N GLU A 98 -2.14 17.41 -1.52
CA GLU A 98 -2.13 18.02 -2.87
C GLU A 98 -2.38 17.00 -4.00
N GLU A 99 -1.84 15.78 -3.89
CA GLU A 99 -2.05 14.74 -4.91
C GLU A 99 -3.53 14.35 -5.05
N SER A 100 -4.28 14.37 -3.94
CA SER A 100 -5.71 14.06 -3.93
C SER A 100 -6.51 15.12 -4.69
N GLU A 101 -6.23 16.41 -4.49
CA GLU A 101 -6.93 17.47 -5.21
C GLU A 101 -6.54 17.51 -6.69
N MET A 102 -5.27 17.24 -7.03
CA MET A 102 -4.83 17.12 -8.42
C MET A 102 -5.58 16.00 -9.15
N LEU A 103 -5.63 14.80 -8.57
CA LEU A 103 -6.34 13.64 -9.16
C LEU A 103 -7.83 13.92 -9.31
N LYS A 104 -8.45 14.55 -8.31
CA LYS A 104 -9.86 14.95 -8.37
C LYS A 104 -10.14 15.93 -9.50
N ASN A 105 -9.25 16.88 -9.75
CA ASN A 105 -9.38 17.80 -10.89
C ASN A 105 -9.21 17.09 -12.22
N ILE A 106 -8.25 16.17 -12.34
CA ILE A 106 -8.05 15.34 -13.54
C ILE A 106 -9.30 14.48 -13.81
N LEU A 107 -9.83 13.82 -12.78
CA LEU A 107 -11.00 12.94 -12.89
C LEU A 107 -12.30 13.70 -13.20
N LYS A 108 -12.42 14.97 -12.79
CA LYS A 108 -13.55 15.84 -13.18
C LYS A 108 -13.50 16.28 -14.64
N GLY A 109 -12.29 16.38 -15.20
CA GLY A 109 -12.09 16.75 -16.59
C GLY A 109 -12.37 15.61 -17.58
N ALA A 110 -12.24 15.92 -18.87
CA ALA A 110 -12.27 14.97 -19.97
C ALA A 110 -10.94 14.91 -20.75
N ASP A 111 -9.90 15.58 -20.25
CA ASP A 111 -8.60 15.62 -20.92
C ASP A 111 -7.84 14.30 -20.74
N LEU A 112 -7.90 13.45 -21.76
CA LEU A 112 -7.18 12.18 -21.82
C LEU A 112 -5.67 12.37 -21.72
N LYS A 113 -5.13 13.50 -22.20
CA LYS A 113 -3.70 13.77 -22.13
C LYS A 113 -3.26 13.86 -20.68
N SER A 114 -3.91 14.69 -19.87
CA SER A 114 -3.65 14.79 -18.44
C SER A 114 -3.75 13.45 -17.72
N MET A 115 -4.77 12.64 -18.04
CA MET A 115 -4.93 11.30 -17.44
C MET A 115 -3.77 10.36 -17.75
N ARG A 116 -3.39 10.27 -19.04
CA ARG A 116 -2.28 9.41 -19.50
C ARG A 116 -0.96 9.85 -18.87
N PHE A 117 -0.69 11.15 -18.86
CA PHE A 117 0.52 11.71 -18.26
C PHE A 117 0.60 11.43 -16.76
N TYR A 118 -0.49 11.66 -16.02
CA TYR A 118 -0.50 11.39 -14.58
C TYR A 118 -0.27 9.90 -14.29
N LEU A 119 -1.04 9.03 -14.96
CA LEU A 119 -0.95 7.58 -14.77
C LEU A 119 0.46 7.06 -15.07
N PHE A 120 1.05 7.50 -16.19
CA PHE A 120 2.40 7.11 -16.56
C PHE A 120 3.43 7.62 -15.55
N ARG A 121 3.38 8.90 -15.15
CA ARG A 121 4.31 9.48 -14.17
C ARG A 121 4.26 8.76 -12.83
N HIS A 122 3.08 8.36 -12.38
CA HIS A 122 2.92 7.60 -11.15
C HIS A 122 3.75 6.31 -11.17
N PHE A 123 3.53 5.45 -12.17
CA PHE A 123 4.24 4.17 -12.27
C PHE A 123 5.68 4.30 -12.74
N MET A 124 6.02 5.39 -13.44
CA MET A 124 7.41 5.72 -13.77
C MET A 124 8.24 6.04 -12.54
N ARG A 125 7.67 6.70 -11.53
CA ARG A 125 8.35 6.95 -10.25
C ARG A 125 8.47 5.68 -9.41
N GLU A 126 7.50 4.77 -9.52
CA GLU A 126 7.50 3.49 -8.81
C GLU A 126 8.52 2.50 -9.40
N ASP A 127 8.46 2.28 -10.72
CA ASP A 127 9.39 1.44 -11.47
C ASP A 127 9.87 2.17 -12.73
N PRO A 128 10.98 2.92 -12.63
CA PRO A 128 11.57 3.63 -13.76
C PRO A 128 12.13 2.71 -14.86
N ASN A 129 12.20 1.40 -14.60
CA ASN A 129 12.64 0.41 -15.58
C ASN A 129 11.47 -0.11 -16.40
N ASN A 130 10.36 -0.45 -15.73
CA ASN A 130 9.18 -1.01 -16.37
C ASN A 130 7.85 -0.48 -15.78
N PRO A 131 7.45 0.76 -16.14
CA PRO A 131 6.22 1.35 -15.63
C PRO A 131 4.96 0.56 -16.01
N GLU A 132 4.94 -0.12 -17.16
CA GLU A 132 3.80 -0.94 -17.58
C GLU A 132 3.63 -2.17 -16.69
N LEU A 133 4.74 -2.81 -16.28
CA LEU A 133 4.69 -3.94 -15.36
C LEU A 133 4.24 -3.50 -13.95
N ALA A 134 4.71 -2.36 -13.47
CA ALA A 134 4.25 -1.79 -12.20
C ALA A 134 2.76 -1.49 -12.24
N TYR A 135 2.27 -0.84 -13.30
CA TYR A 135 0.84 -0.62 -13.54
C TYR A 135 0.06 -1.93 -13.54
N ALA A 136 0.51 -2.94 -14.30
CA ALA A 136 -0.18 -4.22 -14.40
C ALA A 136 -0.32 -4.92 -13.03
N LYS A 137 0.76 -4.96 -12.24
CA LYS A 137 0.74 -5.52 -10.87
C LYS A 137 -0.18 -4.75 -9.94
N PHE A 138 -0.12 -3.42 -10.00
CA PHE A 138 -1.02 -2.57 -9.22
C PHE A 138 -2.49 -2.83 -9.57
N MET A 139 -2.81 -2.91 -10.87
CA MET A 139 -4.17 -3.14 -11.33
C MET A 139 -4.69 -4.54 -11.00
N GLU A 140 -3.82 -5.55 -10.96
CA GLU A 140 -4.18 -6.90 -10.48
C GLU A 140 -4.70 -6.83 -9.03
N VAL A 141 -3.96 -6.15 -8.16
CA VAL A 141 -4.37 -5.95 -6.76
C VAL A 141 -5.62 -5.07 -6.68
N ALA A 142 -5.67 -3.96 -7.42
CA ALA A 142 -6.82 -3.05 -7.41
C ALA A 142 -8.11 -3.72 -7.89
N SER A 143 -8.05 -4.56 -8.92
CA SER A 143 -9.21 -5.33 -9.40
C SER A 143 -9.66 -6.35 -8.35
N ALA A 144 -8.73 -7.08 -7.73
CA ALA A 144 -9.08 -8.03 -6.68
C ALA A 144 -9.71 -7.35 -5.46
N VAL A 145 -9.23 -6.17 -5.08
CA VAL A 145 -9.83 -5.34 -4.02
C VAL A 145 -11.20 -4.81 -4.44
N ASP A 146 -11.34 -4.33 -5.68
CA ASP A 146 -12.62 -3.87 -6.22
C ASP A 146 -13.66 -4.97 -6.13
N ASP A 147 -13.36 -6.17 -6.62
CA ASP A 147 -14.30 -7.30 -6.59
C ASP A 147 -14.64 -7.74 -5.16
N LYS A 148 -13.65 -7.77 -4.26
CA LYS A 148 -13.86 -8.22 -2.88
C LYS A 148 -14.72 -7.25 -2.05
N PHE A 149 -14.56 -5.94 -2.24
CA PHE A 149 -15.20 -4.94 -1.39
C PHE A 149 -16.25 -4.11 -2.14
N ARG A 150 -16.68 -4.54 -3.33
CA ARG A 150 -17.65 -3.80 -4.15
C ARG A 150 -18.93 -3.57 -3.35
N SER A 151 -19.38 -2.32 -3.26
CA SER A 151 -20.58 -1.95 -2.51
C SER A 151 -21.41 -0.94 -3.29
N GLY A 152 -22.64 -1.33 -3.65
CA GLY A 152 -23.62 -0.46 -4.31
C GLY A 152 -23.07 0.19 -5.59
N PHE A 153 -22.86 1.51 -5.54
CA PHE A 153 -22.51 2.37 -6.68
C PHE A 153 -21.03 2.78 -6.74
N ARG A 154 -20.19 2.31 -5.83
CA ARG A 154 -18.75 2.66 -5.78
C ARG A 154 -17.88 1.44 -6.03
N TYR A 155 -16.66 1.66 -6.53
CA TYR A 155 -15.69 0.58 -6.68
C TYR A 155 -15.25 0.09 -5.29
N GLY A 156 -14.92 -1.18 -5.15
CA GLY A 156 -14.53 -1.77 -3.87
C GLY A 156 -13.29 -1.10 -3.27
N PHE A 157 -12.31 -0.69 -4.09
CA PHE A 157 -11.16 0.07 -3.62
C PHE A 157 -11.49 1.49 -3.10
N GLU A 158 -12.71 1.98 -3.33
CA GLU A 158 -13.20 3.27 -2.80
C GLU A 158 -13.94 3.12 -1.47
N THR A 159 -14.23 1.89 -1.06
CA THR A 159 -14.73 1.62 0.30
C THR A 159 -13.60 1.78 1.32
N ASP A 160 -13.95 1.99 2.59
CA ASP A 160 -12.94 2.15 3.64
C ASP A 160 -12.10 0.89 3.81
N ARG A 161 -12.71 -0.30 3.73
CA ARG A 161 -11.99 -1.58 3.75
C ARG A 161 -11.09 -1.73 2.53
N GLY A 162 -11.60 -1.49 1.33
CA GLY A 162 -10.80 -1.64 0.10
C GLY A 162 -9.66 -0.64 0.01
N ARG A 163 -9.88 0.62 0.41
CA ARG A 163 -8.83 1.64 0.53
C ARG A 163 -7.77 1.25 1.54
N THR A 164 -8.17 0.72 2.71
CA THR A 164 -7.23 0.23 3.72
C THR A 164 -6.39 -0.92 3.18
N PHE A 165 -7.02 -1.87 2.49
CA PHE A 165 -6.35 -3.01 1.87
C PHE A 165 -5.35 -2.55 0.79
N LEU A 166 -5.71 -1.60 -0.08
CA LEU A 166 -4.77 -1.07 -1.06
C LEU A 166 -3.60 -0.32 -0.41
N ARG A 167 -3.86 0.44 0.66
CA ARG A 167 -2.83 1.28 1.30
C ARG A 167 -1.86 0.49 2.17
N PHE A 168 -2.30 -0.61 2.76
CA PHE A 168 -1.54 -1.34 3.79
C PHE A 168 -1.39 -2.84 3.51
N GLY A 169 -2.08 -3.37 2.50
CA GLY A 169 -2.08 -4.78 2.18
C GLY A 169 -3.05 -5.59 3.07
N ARG A 170 -2.93 -6.91 2.97
CA ARG A 170 -3.71 -7.87 3.76
C ARG A 170 -3.36 -7.73 5.25
N PRO A 171 -4.36 -7.72 6.16
CA PRO A 171 -4.08 -7.78 7.59
C PRO A 171 -3.47 -9.13 7.98
N ASP A 172 -2.69 -9.13 9.06
CA ASP A 172 -2.11 -10.34 9.64
C ASP A 172 -3.19 -11.21 10.29
N ASP A 173 -4.18 -10.57 10.93
CA ASP A 173 -5.34 -11.22 11.52
C ASP A 173 -6.64 -10.43 11.24
N LEU A 174 -7.76 -11.14 11.17
CA LEU A 174 -9.06 -10.58 10.85
C LEU A 174 -10.14 -11.25 11.71
N ILE A 175 -10.84 -10.44 12.50
CA ILE A 175 -12.00 -10.85 13.28
C ILE A 175 -13.22 -10.28 12.59
N HIS A 176 -14.14 -11.16 12.18
CA HIS A 176 -15.41 -10.80 11.57
C HIS A 176 -16.55 -11.19 12.51
N VAL A 177 -17.40 -10.23 12.85
CA VAL A 177 -18.51 -10.44 13.78
C VAL A 177 -19.81 -9.98 13.13
N GLU A 178 -20.73 -10.91 12.95
CA GLU A 178 -22.06 -10.64 12.36
C GLU A 178 -23.19 -10.72 13.39
N ASP A 179 -22.95 -11.41 14.52
CA ASP A 179 -23.96 -11.89 15.46
C ASP A 179 -23.82 -11.28 16.86
N ASP A 180 -23.23 -10.09 16.99
CA ASP A 180 -23.25 -9.31 18.23
C ASP A 180 -24.65 -8.69 18.42
N PRO A 181 -25.43 -9.10 19.44
CA PRO A 181 -26.82 -8.63 19.60
C PRO A 181 -26.93 -7.12 19.85
N GLY A 182 -25.85 -6.48 20.30
CA GLY A 182 -25.82 -5.06 20.62
C GLY A 182 -25.25 -4.17 19.51
N ALA A 183 -24.60 -4.73 18.51
CA ALA A 183 -23.88 -3.99 17.48
C ALA A 183 -24.32 -4.40 16.07
N PRO A 184 -24.22 -3.49 15.08
CA PRO A 184 -24.20 -3.91 13.69
C PRO A 184 -22.96 -4.77 13.40
N PRO A 185 -22.92 -5.53 12.28
CA PRO A 185 -21.75 -6.30 11.89
C PRO A 185 -20.48 -5.44 11.83
N TYR A 186 -19.37 -6.00 12.28
CA TYR A 186 -18.08 -5.31 12.32
C TYR A 186 -16.90 -6.23 12.05
N GLU A 187 -15.82 -5.63 11.53
CA GLU A 187 -14.56 -6.29 11.27
C GLU A 187 -13.43 -5.57 12.01
N ILE A 188 -12.55 -6.35 12.65
CA ILE A 188 -11.31 -5.86 13.24
C ILE A 188 -10.14 -6.45 12.46
N TRP A 189 -9.36 -5.58 11.84
CA TRP A 189 -8.16 -5.95 11.10
C TRP A 189 -6.93 -5.61 11.93
N VAL A 190 -6.04 -6.58 12.11
CA VAL A 190 -4.82 -6.45 12.92
C VAL A 190 -3.60 -6.54 12.03
N TYR A 191 -2.66 -5.61 12.23
CA TYR A 191 -1.33 -5.60 11.62
C TYR A 191 -0.28 -5.59 12.74
N TYR A 192 0.40 -6.71 12.96
CA TYR A 192 1.41 -6.83 14.01
C TYR A 192 2.62 -5.95 13.73
N ASN A 193 3.03 -5.88 12.47
CA ASN A 193 4.05 -4.95 11.98
C ASN A 193 3.43 -3.98 10.99
N PHE A 194 3.65 -2.68 11.20
CA PHE A 194 3.09 -1.63 10.35
C PHE A 194 4.18 -0.67 9.87
N PRO A 195 4.98 -1.08 8.85
CA PRO A 195 6.18 -0.36 8.43
C PRO A 195 5.93 1.09 7.98
N LYS A 196 4.76 1.34 7.35
CA LYS A 196 4.41 2.63 6.74
C LYS A 196 4.45 3.80 7.73
N THR A 197 4.09 3.55 8.99
CA THR A 197 4.18 4.55 10.07
C THR A 197 5.12 4.12 11.21
N ARG A 198 5.87 3.02 11.02
CA ARG A 198 6.77 2.40 12.00
C ARG A 198 6.06 2.07 13.32
N GLN A 199 4.80 1.63 13.23
CA GLN A 199 4.00 1.17 14.37
C GLN A 199 4.01 -0.35 14.45
N LYS A 200 3.56 -0.86 15.59
CA LYS A 200 3.26 -2.27 15.82
C LYS A 200 1.85 -2.39 16.37
N ASN A 201 1.23 -3.56 16.20
CA ASN A 201 -0.11 -3.89 16.67
C ASN A 201 -1.13 -2.80 16.29
N VAL A 202 -1.09 -2.42 15.02
CA VAL A 202 -2.05 -1.46 14.44
C VAL A 202 -3.36 -2.18 14.18
N LYS A 203 -4.47 -1.55 14.54
CA LYS A 203 -5.82 -2.09 14.41
C LYS A 203 -6.71 -1.13 13.68
N PHE A 204 -7.59 -1.67 12.85
CA PHE A 204 -8.67 -0.95 12.19
C PHE A 204 -9.98 -1.66 12.55
N LEU A 205 -10.96 -0.88 12.99
CA LEU A 205 -12.32 -1.34 13.26
C LEU A 205 -13.25 -0.76 12.20
N PHE A 206 -13.82 -1.62 11.39
CA PHE A 206 -14.85 -1.29 10.41
C PHE A 206 -16.20 -1.79 10.89
N TYR A 207 -17.28 -1.09 10.57
CA TYR A 207 -18.64 -1.55 10.91
C TYR A 207 -19.64 -1.20 9.81
N ASN A 208 -20.72 -1.96 9.69
CA ASN A 208 -21.77 -1.72 8.71
C ASN A 208 -23.05 -1.16 9.37
N PRO A 209 -23.17 0.17 9.55
CA PRO A 209 -24.35 0.77 10.17
C PRO A 209 -25.62 0.62 9.34
N SER A 210 -25.51 0.38 8.04
CA SER A 210 -26.65 0.24 7.13
C SER A 210 -27.31 -1.14 7.22
N LEU A 211 -26.58 -2.14 7.76
CA LEU A 211 -26.94 -3.56 7.74
C LEU A 211 -27.18 -4.10 6.32
N ALA A 212 -26.71 -3.39 5.30
CA ALA A 212 -26.93 -3.73 3.90
C ALA A 212 -25.59 -3.82 3.16
N GLY A 213 -25.43 -4.92 2.40
CA GLY A 213 -24.28 -5.15 1.53
C GLY A 213 -22.92 -5.02 2.23
N GLU A 214 -21.92 -4.57 1.46
CA GLU A 214 -20.52 -4.49 1.87
C GLU A 214 -20.09 -3.07 2.30
N ASP A 215 -21.04 -2.20 2.67
CA ASP A 215 -20.79 -0.78 3.01
C ASP A 215 -20.28 -0.58 4.45
N TYR A 216 -19.22 -1.31 4.80
CA TYR A 216 -18.51 -1.11 6.06
C TYR A 216 -17.71 0.20 6.00
N ILE A 217 -17.85 0.99 7.05
CA ILE A 217 -17.13 2.26 7.22
C ILE A 217 -16.09 2.14 8.34
N LEU A 218 -14.98 2.84 8.21
CA LEU A 218 -13.93 2.87 9.22
C LEU A 218 -14.39 3.66 10.44
N LEU A 219 -14.58 2.96 11.56
CA LEU A 219 -15.03 3.55 12.80
C LEU A 219 -13.87 4.07 13.66
N HIS A 220 -12.77 3.31 13.70
CA HIS A 220 -11.60 3.62 14.52
C HIS A 220 -10.34 2.96 13.97
N ALA A 221 -9.21 3.66 14.05
CA ALA A 221 -7.90 3.10 13.82
C ALA A 221 -6.88 3.58 14.86
N THR A 222 -5.93 2.71 15.18
CA THR A 222 -4.72 3.06 15.97
C THR A 222 -3.55 3.49 15.09
N ALA A 223 -3.70 3.39 13.76
CA ALA A 223 -2.73 3.89 12.78
C ALA A 223 -2.62 5.41 12.82
N ARG A 224 -1.38 5.93 12.85
CA ARG A 224 -1.09 7.37 12.74
C ARG A 224 -1.56 7.89 11.39
N GLY A 225 -2.30 8.99 11.41
CA GLY A 225 -2.83 9.63 10.20
C GLY A 225 -4.19 9.07 9.74
N GLU A 226 -4.73 8.07 10.42
CA GLU A 226 -6.09 7.57 10.21
C GLU A 226 -7.06 8.13 11.25
N ILE A 227 -8.36 7.90 11.05
CA ILE A 227 -9.38 8.32 12.02
C ILE A 227 -9.14 7.65 13.38
N ASN A 228 -8.89 8.47 14.39
CA ASN A 228 -8.83 8.03 15.77
C ASN A 228 -10.09 8.50 16.49
N ASN A 229 -11.01 7.59 16.75
CA ASN A 229 -12.26 7.86 17.46
C ASN A 229 -12.20 7.22 18.86
N PRO A 230 -11.86 7.94 19.93
CA PRO A 230 -11.82 7.37 21.28
C PRO A 230 -13.18 6.85 21.78
N ARG A 231 -14.29 7.29 21.17
CA ARG A 231 -15.67 6.93 21.54
C ARG A 231 -16.26 5.86 20.62
N TRP A 232 -15.42 5.11 19.92
CA TRP A 232 -15.85 4.14 18.92
C TRP A 232 -16.81 3.10 19.48
N GLU A 233 -16.61 2.65 20.72
CA GLU A 233 -17.44 1.62 21.35
C GLU A 233 -18.88 2.11 21.53
N ARG A 234 -19.06 3.37 21.96
CA ARG A 234 -20.38 3.99 22.03
C ARG A 234 -21.05 4.11 20.68
N VAL A 235 -20.30 4.50 19.65
CA VAL A 235 -20.86 4.61 18.29
C VAL A 235 -21.31 3.23 17.80
N LEU A 236 -20.51 2.19 18.03
CA LEU A 236 -20.82 0.82 17.63
C LEU A 236 -22.11 0.31 18.31
N TYR A 237 -22.27 0.56 19.62
CA TYR A 237 -23.40 0.08 20.42
C TYR A 237 -24.58 1.06 20.55
N SER A 238 -24.55 2.19 19.85
CA SER A 238 -25.51 3.31 19.98
C SER A 238 -26.98 2.95 19.71
N ARG A 239 -27.25 1.84 19.01
CA ARG A 239 -28.61 1.38 18.71
C ARG A 239 -29.19 0.46 19.78
N ASN A 240 -28.41 0.07 20.79
CA ASN A 240 -28.87 -0.81 21.84
C ASN A 240 -29.64 -0.01 22.92
N PRO A 241 -30.93 -0.31 23.17
CA PRO A 241 -31.76 0.42 24.14
C PRO A 241 -31.26 0.37 25.60
N THR A 242 -30.31 -0.51 25.91
CA THR A 242 -29.70 -0.69 27.24
C THR A 242 -28.29 -0.11 27.33
N GLU A 243 -28.03 0.99 26.63
CA GLU A 243 -26.74 1.68 26.64
C GLU A 243 -26.48 2.33 28.01
N TYR A 244 -25.92 1.56 28.94
CA TYR A 244 -25.25 2.10 30.12
C TYR A 244 -23.81 2.47 29.74
N VAL A 245 -23.47 3.74 29.91
CA VAL A 245 -22.12 4.28 29.68
C VAL A 245 -21.16 3.86 30.78
N ASP A 246 -19.88 3.71 30.44
CA ASP A 246 -18.82 3.58 31.44
C ASP A 246 -18.54 4.94 32.11
N GLY A 247 -18.86 5.08 33.40
CA GLY A 247 -18.55 6.24 34.23
C GLY A 247 -19.77 7.04 34.71
N ASP A 248 -19.54 7.99 35.63
CA ASP A 248 -20.59 8.77 36.29
C ASP A 248 -21.18 9.88 35.39
N ASN A 249 -20.49 10.24 34.29
CA ASN A 249 -20.90 11.31 33.37
C ASN A 249 -21.02 10.82 31.92
N TYR A 250 -22.25 10.85 31.39
CA TYR A 250 -22.59 10.45 30.02
C TYR A 250 -21.82 11.22 28.93
N ASN A 251 -21.46 12.48 29.19
CA ASN A 251 -20.78 13.32 28.20
C ASN A 251 -19.28 12.99 28.07
N ASP A 252 -18.67 12.41 29.10
CA ASP A 252 -17.24 12.11 29.14
C ASP A 252 -16.92 10.64 28.86
N ALA A 253 -17.93 9.77 28.97
CA ALA A 253 -17.78 8.34 28.72
C ALA A 253 -17.28 8.05 27.30
N VAL A 254 -16.22 7.24 27.23
CA VAL A 254 -15.60 6.75 25.99
C VAL A 254 -16.05 5.33 25.64
N GLY A 255 -16.60 4.59 26.60
CA GLY A 255 -17.02 3.20 26.45
C GLY A 255 -18.43 2.92 26.97
N THR A 256 -18.83 1.66 26.84
CA THR A 256 -20.11 1.13 27.32
C THR A 256 -19.87 0.05 28.37
N GLN A 257 -20.77 -0.08 29.35
CA GLN A 257 -20.66 -1.13 30.36
C GLN A 257 -20.54 -2.51 29.73
N ARG A 258 -19.57 -3.29 30.21
CA ARG A 258 -19.36 -4.67 29.77
C ARG A 258 -20.59 -5.53 30.07
N ASN A 259 -20.97 -6.37 29.13
CA ASN A 259 -21.95 -7.43 29.33
C ASN A 259 -21.58 -8.65 28.46
N VAL A 260 -22.27 -9.78 28.65
CA VAL A 260 -21.98 -11.06 27.95
C VAL A 260 -22.15 -10.95 26.43
N GLY A 261 -22.86 -9.93 25.94
CA GLY A 261 -23.10 -9.71 24.51
C GLY A 261 -22.21 -8.66 23.85
N ARG A 262 -21.31 -7.97 24.58
CA ARG A 262 -20.48 -6.86 24.06
C ARG A 262 -19.00 -7.28 24.04
N ASN A 263 -18.59 -7.88 22.93
CA ASN A 263 -17.24 -8.45 22.81
C ASN A 263 -16.27 -7.58 22.00
N ALA A 264 -16.74 -6.52 21.34
CA ALA A 264 -15.91 -5.71 20.44
C ALA A 264 -14.65 -5.16 21.12
N ARG A 265 -14.76 -4.67 22.38
CA ARG A 265 -13.59 -4.18 23.13
C ARG A 265 -12.62 -5.30 23.49
N ALA A 266 -13.11 -6.47 23.88
CA ALA A 266 -12.25 -7.62 24.16
C ALA A 266 -11.46 -8.01 22.89
N TYR A 267 -12.15 -8.19 21.76
CA TYR A 267 -11.52 -8.46 20.47
C TYR A 267 -10.54 -7.35 20.04
N PHE A 268 -10.85 -6.09 20.35
CA PHE A 268 -9.98 -4.98 20.03
C PHE A 268 -8.79 -4.84 20.98
N GLU A 269 -8.81 -5.38 22.20
CA GLU A 269 -7.73 -5.26 23.20
C GLU A 269 -6.83 -6.51 23.24
N ASP A 270 -7.37 -7.70 23.05
CA ASP A 270 -6.70 -8.99 23.32
C ASP A 270 -5.57 -9.37 22.33
N PHE A 271 -5.28 -8.53 21.31
CA PHE A 271 -4.29 -8.79 20.24
C PHE A 271 -3.13 -7.78 20.14
#